data_AF-A0A2A9HF97-F1
#
_entry.id   AF-A0A2A9HF97-F1
#
_cell.length_a   1.000
_cell.length_b   1.000
_cell.length_c   1.000
_cell.angle_alpha   90.00
_cell.angle_beta   90.00
_cell.angle_gamma   90.00
#
_symmetry.space_group_name_H-M   'P 1'
#
loop_
_entity.id
_entity.type
_entity.pdbx_description
1 polymer ?
#
loop_
_entity_poly.entity_id
_entity_poly.type
_entity_poly.pdbx_seq_one_letter_code
_entity_poly.pdbx_strand_id
1 'polypeptide(L)'
;MHVIVRSAVDRLMYEQAVTIRLLSLAPPDAWQRPVPARGTTVAGLVGQLAADEEALAGWLGDGMPAELPCAPAESGGSATLDSALERLRAALRAAAAAAGQLPETLPAGPLAELWKRAALFTRERDALLEALPEAADDAIVARWKKAPEPPSEPRLANAQSDAVAPGG
;
A
#
# COMPACT_ATOMS: atom_id res chain seq x y z
N MET A 1 18.33 -9.54 -13.45
CA MET A 1 17.15 -8.99 -14.14
C MET A 1 16.61 -7.86 -13.28
N HIS A 2 16.86 -6.60 -13.63
CA HIS A 2 16.38 -5.46 -12.87
C HIS A 2 14.97 -5.11 -13.33
N VAL A 3 13.98 -5.28 -12.46
CA VAL A 3 12.63 -4.75 -12.71
C VAL A 3 12.64 -3.29 -12.33
N ILE A 4 11.94 -2.47 -13.11
CA ILE A 4 11.89 -1.02 -12.93
C ILE A 4 11.17 -0.73 -11.61
N VAL A 5 11.94 -0.29 -10.61
CA VAL A 5 11.48 0.11 -9.27
C VAL A 5 10.39 1.16 -9.38
N ARG A 6 10.56 2.05 -10.35
CA ARG A 6 9.62 3.12 -10.67
C ARG A 6 8.23 2.60 -11.02
N SER A 7 8.08 1.46 -11.69
CA SER A 7 6.75 0.91 -12.01
C SER A 7 6.02 0.38 -10.77
N ALA A 8 6.75 -0.23 -9.82
CA ALA A 8 6.16 -0.71 -8.56
C ALA A 8 5.78 0.46 -7.65
N VAL A 9 6.65 1.48 -7.56
CA VAL A 9 6.40 2.73 -6.84
C VAL A 9 5.23 3.49 -7.46
N ASP A 10 5.21 3.71 -8.77
CA ASP A 10 4.13 4.43 -9.47
C ASP A 10 2.79 3.74 -9.26
N ARG A 11 2.77 2.39 -9.25
CA ARG A 11 1.56 1.63 -8.94
C ARG A 11 1.13 1.83 -7.48
N LEU A 12 2.05 1.74 -6.53
CA LEU A 12 1.74 1.97 -5.11
C LEU A 12 1.18 3.38 -4.90
N MET A 13 1.81 4.41 -5.48
CA MET A 13 1.34 5.79 -5.45
C MET A 13 -0.04 5.96 -6.08
N TYR A 14 -0.31 5.26 -7.19
CA TYR A 14 -1.63 5.24 -7.81
C TYR A 14 -2.68 4.63 -6.88
N GLU A 15 -2.39 3.47 -6.28
CA GLU A 15 -3.32 2.81 -5.36
C GLU A 15 -3.66 3.70 -4.16
N GLN A 16 -2.66 4.37 -3.60
CA GLN A 16 -2.78 5.30 -2.48
C GLN A 16 -3.59 6.56 -2.83
N ALA A 17 -3.37 7.14 -4.01
CA ALA A 17 -4.11 8.31 -4.48
C ALA A 17 -5.60 8.02 -4.61
N VAL A 18 -5.96 6.83 -5.09
CA VAL A 18 -7.36 6.42 -5.18
C VAL A 18 -7.96 6.11 -3.80
N THR A 19 -7.19 5.56 -2.84
CA THR A 19 -7.65 5.44 -1.43
C THR A 19 -8.05 6.81 -0.88
N ILE A 20 -7.20 7.82 -1.02
CA ILE A 20 -7.50 9.17 -0.53
C ILE A 20 -8.72 9.77 -1.24
N ARG A 21 -8.85 9.53 -2.54
CA ARG A 21 -10.02 10.00 -3.29
C ARG A 21 -11.30 9.37 -2.77
N LEU A 22 -11.32 8.05 -2.58
CA LEU A 22 -12.45 7.30 -2.03
C LEU A 22 -12.86 7.86 -0.66
N LEU A 23 -11.88 8.04 0.23
CA LEU A 23 -12.10 8.59 1.57
C LEU A 23 -12.59 10.05 1.56
N SER A 24 -12.22 10.85 0.55
CA SER A 24 -12.69 12.24 0.41
C SER A 24 -14.16 12.36 -0.02
N LEU A 25 -14.73 11.27 -0.54
CA LEU A 25 -16.13 11.20 -0.98
C LEU A 25 -17.05 10.63 0.10
N ALA A 26 -16.47 10.06 1.17
CA ALA A 26 -17.21 9.47 2.26
C ALA A 26 -18.02 10.54 3.02
N PRO A 27 -19.34 10.36 3.23
CA PRO A 27 -20.09 11.30 4.03
C PRO A 27 -19.66 11.23 5.52
N PRO A 28 -19.94 12.28 6.32
CA PRO A 28 -19.42 12.39 7.69
C PRO A 28 -19.84 11.26 8.65
N ASP A 29 -20.95 10.57 8.37
CA ASP A 29 -21.44 9.41 9.11
C ASP A 29 -20.78 8.09 8.69
N ALA A 30 -20.15 8.06 7.51
CA ALA A 30 -19.67 6.83 6.90
C ALA A 30 -18.47 6.21 7.61
N TRP A 31 -17.78 6.99 8.41
CA TRP A 31 -16.56 6.59 9.10
C TRP A 31 -16.78 5.58 10.23
N GLN A 32 -17.98 5.57 10.81
CA GLN A 32 -18.37 4.57 11.81
C GLN A 32 -19.02 3.33 11.18
N ARG A 33 -19.17 3.30 9.85
CA ARG A 33 -19.71 2.14 9.17
C ARG A 33 -18.77 0.95 9.36
N PRO A 34 -19.32 -0.25 9.58
CA PRO A 34 -18.52 -1.45 9.69
C PRO A 34 -17.85 -1.77 8.35
N VAL A 35 -16.65 -2.34 8.43
CA VAL A 35 -15.93 -2.99 7.34
C VAL A 35 -15.86 -4.49 7.68
N PRO A 36 -16.87 -5.30 7.28
CA PRO A 36 -17.03 -6.67 7.76
C PRO A 36 -15.84 -7.58 7.44
N ALA A 37 -15.25 -7.42 6.25
CA ALA A 37 -14.08 -8.18 5.80
C ALA A 37 -12.82 -7.99 6.68
N ARG A 38 -12.84 -6.98 7.56
CA ARG A 38 -11.75 -6.64 8.48
C ARG A 38 -12.15 -6.63 9.95
N GLY A 39 -13.43 -6.84 10.26
CA GLY A 39 -13.93 -6.82 11.64
C GLY A 39 -13.69 -5.48 12.36
N THR A 40 -13.66 -4.37 11.62
CA THR A 40 -13.39 -3.01 12.13
C THR A 40 -14.37 -2.00 11.54
N THR A 41 -14.20 -0.71 11.80
CA THR A 41 -14.91 0.39 11.14
C THR A 41 -14.07 1.02 10.03
N VAL A 42 -14.67 1.84 9.16
CA VAL A 42 -13.93 2.62 8.17
C VAL A 42 -12.82 3.44 8.85
N ALA A 43 -13.12 4.09 9.98
CA ALA A 43 -12.14 4.83 10.77
C ALA A 43 -10.98 3.94 11.26
N GLY A 44 -11.29 2.75 11.79
CA GLY A 44 -10.27 1.82 12.27
C GLY A 44 -9.40 1.25 11.16
N LEU A 45 -9.98 0.96 9.98
CA LEU A 45 -9.21 0.54 8.82
C LEU A 45 -8.30 1.68 8.30
N VAL A 46 -8.79 2.91 8.29
CA VAL A 46 -8.00 4.08 7.89
C VAL A 46 -6.86 4.37 8.85
N GLY A 47 -7.08 4.20 10.16
CA GLY A 47 -6.03 4.27 11.18
C GLY A 47 -4.95 3.21 10.95
N GLN A 48 -5.36 1.95 10.71
CA GLN A 48 -4.43 0.89 10.37
C GLN A 48 -3.62 1.24 9.14
N LEU A 49 -4.26 1.64 8.03
CA LEU A 49 -3.60 2.06 6.79
C LEU A 49 -2.60 3.20 7.01
N ALA A 50 -2.87 4.13 7.92
CA ALA A 50 -1.95 5.22 8.24
C ALA A 50 -0.66 4.68 8.89
N ALA A 51 -0.76 3.86 9.93
CA ALA A 51 0.41 3.27 10.62
C ALA A 51 1.28 2.43 9.68
N ASP A 52 0.60 1.67 8.85
CA ASP A 52 1.11 0.87 7.75
C ASP A 52 1.92 1.68 6.72
N GLU A 53 1.46 2.89 6.39
CA GLU A 53 2.14 3.82 5.49
C GLU A 53 3.29 4.57 6.17
N GLU A 54 3.18 4.85 7.47
CA GLU A 54 4.28 5.42 8.26
C GLU A 54 5.45 4.43 8.31
N ALA A 55 5.18 3.14 8.53
CA ALA A 55 6.18 2.09 8.50
C ALA A 55 6.83 1.95 7.12
N LEU A 56 6.03 2.04 6.04
CA LEU A 56 6.55 2.06 4.67
C LEU A 56 7.44 3.27 4.42
N ALA A 57 7.02 4.47 4.82
CA ALA A 57 7.79 5.69 4.63
C ALA A 57 9.15 5.62 5.35
N GLY A 58 9.16 5.09 6.59
CA GLY A 58 10.39 4.81 7.33
C GLY A 58 11.29 3.82 6.59
N TRP A 59 10.73 2.68 6.16
CA TRP A 59 11.46 1.66 5.43
C TRP A 59 12.06 2.16 4.10
N LEU A 60 11.30 2.95 3.34
CA LEU A 60 11.77 3.61 2.12
C LEU A 60 12.88 4.62 2.43
N GLY A 61 12.72 5.42 3.50
CA GLY A 61 13.68 6.42 3.95
C GLY A 61 15.00 5.82 4.45
N ASP A 62 14.95 4.64 5.05
CA ASP A 62 16.11 3.89 5.53
C ASP A 62 16.83 3.11 4.40
N GLY A 63 16.44 3.32 3.15
CA GLY A 63 17.05 2.67 1.98
C GLY A 63 16.59 1.23 1.75
N MET A 64 15.40 0.87 2.27
CA MET A 64 14.75 -0.44 2.12
C MET A 64 15.62 -1.60 2.64
N PRO A 65 15.83 -1.68 3.97
CA PRO A 65 16.45 -2.86 4.57
C PRO A 65 15.68 -4.14 4.20
N ALA A 66 16.33 -5.30 4.31
CA ALA A 66 15.76 -6.58 3.85
C ALA A 66 14.41 -6.94 4.51
N GLU A 67 14.13 -6.39 5.70
CA GLU A 67 12.89 -6.58 6.43
C GLU A 67 12.18 -5.24 6.65
N LEU A 68 10.86 -5.23 6.44
CA LEU A 68 10.00 -4.14 6.84
C LEU A 68 9.81 -4.22 8.37
N PRO A 69 10.06 -3.16 9.14
CA PRO A 69 9.64 -3.14 10.53
C PRO A 69 8.11 -3.30 10.60
N CYS A 70 7.62 -4.12 11.54
CA CYS A 70 6.19 -4.24 11.78
C CYS A 70 5.60 -2.83 12.03
N ALA A 71 4.49 -2.52 11.37
CA ALA A 71 3.74 -1.31 11.69
C ALA A 71 3.41 -1.33 13.19
N PRO A 72 3.66 -0.24 13.93
CA PRO A 72 3.30 -0.19 15.33
C PRO A 72 1.80 -0.47 15.43
N ALA A 73 1.42 -1.43 16.29
CA ALA A 73 0.01 -1.63 16.60
C ALA A 73 -0.55 -0.28 17.06
N GLU A 74 -1.65 0.18 16.46
CA GLU A 74 -2.24 1.46 16.86
C GLU A 74 -2.43 1.43 18.37
N SER A 75 -1.69 2.29 19.09
CA SER A 75 -2.01 2.59 20.46
C SER A 75 -3.43 3.13 20.42
N GLY A 76 -4.40 2.41 21.01
CA GLY A 76 -5.84 2.70 21.00
C GLY A 76 -6.24 4.01 21.69
N GLY A 77 -5.39 5.04 21.61
CA GLY A 77 -5.75 6.41 21.88
C GLY A 77 -6.77 6.88 20.86
N SER A 78 -7.73 7.65 21.35
CA SER A 78 -8.77 8.32 20.58
C SER A 78 -8.14 9.30 19.58
N ALA A 79 -7.58 8.80 18.48
CA ALA A 79 -7.31 9.61 17.32
C ALA A 79 -8.66 10.04 16.76
N THR A 80 -8.87 11.35 16.66
CA THR A 80 -10.06 11.86 15.97
C THR A 80 -10.01 11.46 14.51
N LEU A 81 -11.17 11.35 13.88
CA LEU A 81 -11.29 10.92 12.49
C LEU A 81 -10.48 11.77 11.51
N ASP A 82 -10.51 13.09 11.68
CA ASP A 82 -9.67 14.01 10.90
C ASP A 82 -8.17 13.77 11.14
N SER A 83 -7.77 13.40 12.35
CA SER A 83 -6.37 13.10 12.66
C SER A 83 -5.88 11.79 12.02
N ALA A 84 -6.75 10.79 11.82
CA ALA A 84 -6.41 9.56 11.11
C ALA A 84 -6.24 9.80 9.60
N LEU A 85 -7.14 10.57 9.01
CA LEU A 85 -7.05 10.93 7.59
C LEU A 85 -5.86 11.86 7.30
N GLU A 86 -5.57 12.82 8.18
CA GLU A 86 -4.37 13.66 8.07
C GLU A 86 -3.08 12.87 8.29
N ARG A 87 -3.05 11.94 9.25
CA ARG A 87 -1.92 11.00 9.41
C ARG A 87 -1.68 10.20 8.14
N LEU A 88 -2.73 9.58 7.59
CA LEU A 88 -2.62 8.85 6.33
C LEU A 88 -2.09 9.75 5.21
N ARG A 89 -2.63 10.96 5.03
CA ARG A 89 -2.13 11.92 4.03
C ARG A 89 -0.66 12.28 4.24
N ALA A 90 -0.23 12.48 5.48
CA ALA A 90 1.16 12.78 5.80
C ALA A 90 2.08 11.60 5.49
N ALA A 91 1.69 10.40 5.91
CA ALA A 91 2.41 9.16 5.68
C ALA A 91 2.58 8.87 4.18
N LEU A 92 1.52 9.04 3.39
CA LEU A 92 1.55 8.91 1.93
C LEU A 92 2.52 9.89 1.28
N ARG A 93 2.53 11.17 1.71
CA ARG A 93 3.48 12.16 1.19
C ARG A 93 4.92 11.80 1.55
N ALA A 94 5.15 11.29 2.75
CA ALA A 94 6.47 10.84 3.19
C ALA A 94 6.94 9.62 2.37
N ALA A 95 6.07 8.63 2.16
CA ALA A 95 6.34 7.47 1.33
C ALA A 95 6.65 7.88 -0.12
N ALA A 96 5.87 8.79 -0.71
CA ALA A 96 6.13 9.32 -2.06
C ALA A 96 7.48 10.05 -2.17
N ALA A 97 7.80 10.88 -1.18
CA ALA A 97 9.07 11.62 -1.13
C ALA A 97 10.26 10.66 -1.00
N ALA A 98 10.17 9.66 -0.12
CA ALA A 98 11.20 8.64 0.04
C ALA A 98 11.34 7.77 -1.23
N ALA A 99 10.22 7.39 -1.84
CA ALA A 99 10.23 6.61 -3.08
C ALA A 99 10.87 7.37 -4.26
N GLY A 100 10.72 8.69 -4.31
CA GLY A 100 11.37 9.57 -5.30
C GLY A 100 12.90 9.63 -5.18
N GLN A 101 13.47 9.16 -4.06
CA GLN A 101 14.92 9.08 -3.84
C GLN A 101 15.51 7.71 -4.17
N LEU A 102 14.67 6.74 -4.56
CA LEU A 102 15.13 5.38 -4.81
C LEU A 102 15.92 5.26 -6.12
N PRO A 103 16.90 4.33 -6.18
CA PRO A 103 17.59 4.00 -7.41
C PRO A 103 16.62 3.34 -8.41
N GLU A 104 16.91 3.44 -9.70
CA GLU A 104 16.08 2.87 -10.78
C GLU A 104 15.97 1.33 -10.72
N THR A 105 16.89 0.69 -10.00
CA THR A 105 17.00 -0.75 -9.87
C THR A 105 17.24 -1.18 -8.43
N LEU A 106 16.54 -2.21 -7.97
CA LEU A 106 16.67 -2.78 -6.62
C LEU A 106 16.96 -4.29 -6.65
N PRO A 107 17.52 -4.84 -5.57
CA PRO A 107 17.55 -6.29 -5.35
C PRO A 107 16.13 -6.87 -5.25
N ALA A 108 15.99 -8.17 -5.51
CA ALA A 108 14.71 -8.85 -5.61
C ALA A 108 13.86 -8.83 -4.31
N GLY A 109 14.51 -8.84 -3.14
CA GLY A 109 13.82 -8.86 -1.84
C GLY A 109 12.94 -7.63 -1.60
N PRO A 110 13.49 -6.41 -1.61
CA PRO A 110 12.72 -5.17 -1.49
C PRO A 110 11.63 -5.02 -2.56
N LEU A 111 11.87 -5.50 -3.78
CA LEU A 111 10.89 -5.46 -4.86
C LEU A 111 9.65 -6.33 -4.55
N ALA A 112 9.85 -7.55 -4.05
CA ALA A 112 8.77 -8.46 -3.68
C ALA A 112 7.88 -7.84 -2.58
N GLU A 113 8.49 -7.15 -1.61
CA GLU A 113 7.77 -6.51 -0.52
C GLU A 113 6.90 -5.33 -0.99
N LEU A 114 7.42 -4.51 -1.92
CA LEU A 114 6.63 -3.46 -2.57
C LEU A 114 5.39 -4.01 -3.29
N TRP A 115 5.51 -5.14 -3.97
CA TRP A 115 4.38 -5.78 -4.65
C TRP A 115 3.34 -6.34 -3.69
N LYS A 116 3.76 -7.01 -2.60
CA LYS A 116 2.84 -7.45 -1.55
C LYS A 116 2.07 -6.27 -0.96
N ARG A 117 2.75 -5.14 -0.77
CA ARG A 117 2.16 -3.91 -0.24
C ARG A 117 1.10 -3.32 -1.17
N ALA A 118 1.40 -3.23 -2.46
CA ALA A 118 0.43 -2.80 -3.46
C ALA A 118 -0.81 -3.73 -3.51
N ALA A 119 -0.61 -5.05 -3.36
CA ALA A 119 -1.69 -6.02 -3.28
C ALA A 119 -2.55 -5.86 -2.00
N LEU A 120 -1.92 -5.53 -0.86
CA LEU A 120 -2.62 -5.22 0.38
C LEU A 120 -3.55 -4.01 0.20
N PHE A 121 -3.03 -2.92 -0.37
CA PHE A 121 -3.83 -1.71 -0.67
C PHE A 121 -5.03 -1.99 -1.57
N THR A 122 -4.86 -2.88 -2.55
CA THR A 122 -5.95 -3.29 -3.43
C THR A 122 -7.08 -3.95 -2.62
N ARG A 123 -6.75 -4.89 -1.73
CA ARG A 123 -7.73 -5.60 -0.88
C ARG A 123 -8.40 -4.69 0.13
N GLU A 124 -7.64 -3.82 0.80
CA GLU A 124 -8.22 -2.88 1.77
C GLU A 124 -9.17 -1.90 1.11
N ARG A 125 -8.91 -1.53 -0.14
CA ARG A 125 -9.80 -0.66 -0.91
C ARG A 125 -11.08 -1.34 -1.39
N ASP A 126 -11.03 -2.60 -1.76
CA ASP A 126 -12.26 -3.35 -2.04
C ASP A 126 -13.15 -3.36 -0.80
N ALA A 127 -12.56 -3.60 0.37
CA ALA A 127 -13.28 -3.55 1.65
C ALA A 127 -13.82 -2.15 1.98
N LEU A 128 -13.06 -1.08 1.67
CA LEU A 128 -13.55 0.30 1.81
C LEU A 128 -14.69 0.62 0.84
N LEU A 129 -14.66 0.13 -0.40
CA LEU A 129 -15.73 0.37 -1.38
C LEU A 129 -17.04 -0.32 -1.00
N GLU A 130 -16.97 -1.49 -0.37
CA GLU A 130 -18.16 -2.15 0.18
C GLU A 130 -18.80 -1.30 1.30
N ALA A 131 -17.97 -0.65 2.13
CA ALA A 131 -18.45 0.23 3.20
C ALA A 131 -18.88 1.64 2.72
N LEU A 132 -18.35 2.07 1.57
CA LEU A 132 -18.52 3.40 0.98
C LEU A 132 -19.04 3.29 -0.47
N PRO A 133 -20.26 2.76 -0.68
CA PRO A 133 -20.79 2.53 -2.02
C PRO A 133 -20.98 3.82 -2.82
N GLU A 134 -21.10 4.97 -2.16
CA GLU A 134 -21.24 6.27 -2.82
C GLU A 134 -19.99 6.67 -3.61
N ALA A 135 -18.82 6.18 -3.20
CA ALA A 135 -17.58 6.43 -3.90
C ALA A 135 -17.44 5.60 -5.19
N ALA A 136 -18.32 4.61 -5.42
CA ALA A 136 -18.25 3.74 -6.59
C ALA A 136 -18.53 4.47 -7.91
N ASP A 137 -19.31 5.55 -7.86
CA ASP A 137 -19.70 6.35 -9.03
C ASP A 137 -18.64 7.41 -9.41
N ASP A 138 -17.60 7.60 -8.60
CA ASP A 138 -16.52 8.54 -8.90
C ASP A 138 -15.68 8.06 -10.09
N ALA A 139 -15.40 8.98 -11.02
CA ALA A 139 -14.70 8.66 -12.26
C ALA A 139 -13.28 8.10 -12.05
N ILE A 140 -12.59 8.49 -10.97
CA ILE A 140 -11.25 7.98 -10.63
C ILE A 140 -11.37 6.55 -10.09
N VAL A 141 -12.36 6.31 -9.22
CA VAL A 141 -12.65 4.96 -8.69
C VAL A 141 -13.10 4.01 -9.81
N ALA A 142 -14.00 4.46 -10.69
CA ALA A 142 -14.46 3.69 -11.84
C ALA A 142 -13.33 3.40 -12.83
N ARG A 143 -12.39 4.34 -13.02
CA ARG A 143 -11.19 4.13 -13.84
C ARG A 143 -10.24 3.12 -13.22
N TRP A 144 -10.09 3.12 -11.89
CA TRP A 144 -9.33 2.08 -11.20
C TRP A 144 -9.96 0.70 -11.34
N LYS A 145 -11.29 0.57 -11.19
CA LYS A 145 -11.97 -0.73 -11.37
C LYS A 145 -11.76 -1.33 -12.76
N LYS A 146 -11.50 -0.48 -13.76
CA LYS A 146 -11.17 -0.87 -15.13
C LYS A 146 -9.67 -1.00 -15.39
N ALA A 147 -8.83 -0.57 -14.45
CA ALA A 147 -7.39 -0.75 -14.58
C ALA A 147 -7.10 -2.26 -14.51
N PRO A 148 -6.17 -2.76 -15.34
CA PRO A 148 -5.74 -4.14 -15.22
C PRO A 148 -5.27 -4.40 -13.79
N GLU A 149 -5.62 -5.58 -13.27
CA GLU A 149 -5.05 -6.09 -12.04
C GLU A 149 -3.53 -5.90 -12.09
N PRO A 150 -2.91 -5.54 -10.95
CA PRO A 150 -1.47 -5.39 -10.92
C PRO A 150 -0.85 -6.68 -11.47
N PRO A 151 0.16 -6.59 -12.34
CA PRO A 151 0.87 -7.79 -12.79
C PRO A 151 1.30 -8.54 -11.52
N SER A 152 0.99 -9.82 -11.45
CA SER A 152 1.50 -10.67 -10.36
C SER A 152 3.00 -10.49 -10.27
N GLU A 153 3.55 -10.59 -9.05
CA GLU A 153 4.98 -10.49 -8.75
C GLU A 153 5.78 -11.03 -9.95
N PRO A 154 6.67 -10.22 -10.56
CA PRO A 154 7.42 -10.68 -11.72
C PRO A 154 8.11 -11.98 -11.31
N ARG A 155 7.81 -13.09 -12.00
CA ARG A 155 8.45 -14.38 -11.69
C ARG A 155 9.94 -14.12 -11.69
N LEU A 156 10.53 -14.15 -10.50
CA LEU A 156 11.97 -14.15 -10.34
C LEU A 156 12.41 -15.43 -11.05
N ALA A 157 12.88 -15.29 -12.29
CA ALA A 157 13.40 -16.42 -13.05
C ALA A 157 14.40 -17.10 -12.12
N ASN A 158 14.08 -18.34 -11.74
CA ASN A 158 14.85 -19.14 -10.81
C ASN A 158 16.34 -18.85 -11.01
N ALA A 159 17.01 -18.39 -9.95
CA ALA A 159 18.42 -18.71 -9.81
C ALA A 159 18.45 -20.24 -9.78
N GLN A 160 18.59 -20.86 -10.96
CA GLN A 160 19.05 -22.22 -11.03
C GLN A 160 20.36 -22.20 -10.28
N SER A 161 20.34 -22.78 -9.08
CA SER A 161 21.53 -23.27 -8.43
C SER A 161 22.25 -24.14 -9.44
N ASP A 162 23.21 -23.54 -10.15
CA ASP A 162 24.34 -24.29 -10.68
C ASP A 162 25.13 -24.75 -9.45
N ALA A 163 24.62 -25.80 -8.82
CA ALA A 163 25.42 -26.70 -8.03
C ALA A 163 26.43 -27.30 -9.01
N VAL A 164 27.57 -26.62 -9.14
CA VAL A 164 28.78 -27.19 -9.73
C VAL A 164 29.06 -28.47 -8.96
N ALA A 165 28.78 -29.62 -9.59
CA ALA A 165 29.25 -30.90 -9.10
C ALA A 165 30.79 -30.87 -9.11
N PRO A 166 31.48 -31.15 -7.99
CA PRO A 166 32.91 -31.39 -8.05
C PRO A 166 33.12 -32.79 -8.65
N GLY A 167 33.43 -32.82 -9.94
CA GLY A 167 34.05 -33.96 -10.61
C GLY A 167 35.51 -33.64 -10.91
N GLY A 168 36.43 -34.41 -10.33
CA GLY A 168 37.87 -34.30 -10.53
C GLY A 168 38.67 -34.84 -9.37
#